data_AF-A0A7X8R655-F1
#
_entry.id   AF-A0A7X8R655-F1
#
_cell.length_a   1.000
_cell.length_b   1.000
_cell.length_c   1.000
_cell.angle_alpha   90.00
_cell.angle_beta   90.00
_cell.angle_gamma   90.00
#
_symmetry.space_group_name_H-M   'P 1'
#
loop_
_entity.id
_entity.type
_entity.pdbx_description
1 polymer ?
#
loop_
_entity_poly.entity_id
_entity_poly.type
_entity_poly.pdbx_seq_one_letter_code
_entity_poly.pdbx_strand_id
1 'polypeptide(L)'
;MESITKARLPNGLTIHLKEIHTAPIISHWVWYRVGSRDETPGITGISHWVEHMQFKGTPSFPASMLDKAISREGGAWNAFTHLDWTTYYETLPADKIDLGLRLEADRMINSLYDPAEVESERTVIISEREESENDPGSRLDEAVQVTAFRELPYGHEVIGNHEDLLRIQRDDLYRHYRTYYTPRNALVAVAGDFNTVEMLARLETLYGEIPAGDLPWHPAVAEHAAGGEQRVEITGPGETTYLRIAYHAPAARNPDFFAFSVLDSLLSGPTSLNMFGGGGISNKTSRLYRSLVEKEL
;
A
#
# COMPACT_ATOMS: atom_id res chain seq x y z
N MET A 1 1.88 27.78 8.88
CA MET A 1 2.05 26.36 8.49
C MET A 1 3.50 26.21 8.08
N GLU A 2 4.28 25.46 8.84
CA GLU A 2 5.65 25.12 8.41
C GLU A 2 5.58 24.32 7.11
N SER A 3 6.34 24.75 6.12
CA SER A 3 6.35 24.14 4.78
C SER A 3 7.06 22.78 4.79
N ILE A 4 6.55 21.85 3.98
CA ILE A 4 7.24 20.59 3.66
C ILE A 4 8.44 20.93 2.77
N THR A 5 9.64 20.48 3.16
CA THR A 5 10.84 20.59 2.32
C THR A 5 10.81 19.48 1.27
N LYS A 6 11.03 19.83 0.00
CA LYS A 6 11.03 18.89 -1.11
C LYS A 6 12.40 18.90 -1.78
N ALA A 7 12.97 17.73 -2.00
CA ALA A 7 14.21 17.54 -2.74
C ALA A 7 14.06 16.44 -3.78
N ARG A 8 14.93 16.45 -4.78
CA ARG A 8 15.00 15.39 -5.79
C ARG A 8 16.46 15.05 -6.05
N LEU A 9 16.82 13.79 -5.86
CA LEU A 9 18.17 13.31 -6.08
C LEU A 9 18.46 13.13 -7.58
N PRO A 10 19.74 13.12 -8.00
CA PRO A 10 20.12 12.91 -9.40
C PRO A 10 19.62 11.58 -9.99
N ASN A 11 19.48 10.54 -9.17
CA ASN A 11 18.93 9.23 -9.58
C ASN A 11 17.39 9.24 -9.71
N GLY A 12 16.74 10.37 -9.47
CA GLY A 12 15.30 10.55 -9.65
C GLY A 12 14.46 10.38 -8.39
N LEU A 13 15.05 9.93 -7.28
CA LEU A 13 14.35 9.80 -5.99
C LEU A 13 13.77 11.12 -5.53
N THR A 14 12.49 11.12 -5.15
CA THR A 14 11.84 12.29 -4.55
C THR A 14 11.87 12.17 -3.04
N ILE A 15 12.23 13.23 -2.34
CA ILE A 15 12.31 13.29 -0.87
C ILE A 15 11.40 14.41 -0.36
N HIS A 16 10.53 14.08 0.60
CA HIS A 16 9.70 15.03 1.34
C HIS A 16 10.07 14.98 2.83
N LEU A 17 10.41 16.13 3.41
CA LEU A 17 10.80 16.25 4.81
C LEU A 17 9.87 17.21 5.55
N LYS A 18 9.44 16.81 6.75
CA LYS A 18 8.72 17.65 7.70
C LYS A 18 9.37 17.54 9.09
N GLU A 19 10.20 18.52 9.42
CA GLU A 19 10.77 18.69 10.76
C GLU A 19 9.66 19.05 11.77
N ILE A 20 9.65 18.35 12.91
CA ILE A 20 8.66 18.47 14.00
C ILE A 20 9.34 18.13 15.34
N HIS A 21 9.55 19.11 16.22
CA HIS A 21 10.23 18.92 17.51
C HIS A 21 9.30 18.67 18.71
N THR A 22 8.05 18.24 18.47
CA THR A 22 7.08 18.05 19.56
C THR A 22 7.32 16.78 20.38
N ALA A 23 7.95 15.77 19.78
CA ALA A 23 8.29 14.51 20.41
C ALA A 23 9.57 13.96 19.75
N PRO A 24 10.48 13.31 20.51
CA PRO A 24 11.77 12.83 20.02
C PRO A 24 11.65 11.53 19.22
N ILE A 25 10.78 11.54 18.21
CA ILE A 25 10.49 10.40 17.34
C ILE A 25 10.57 10.85 15.88
N ILE A 26 10.97 9.94 15.00
CA ILE A 26 10.99 10.14 13.56
C ILE A 26 10.30 8.96 12.90
N SER A 27 9.42 9.28 11.95
CA SER A 27 8.78 8.31 11.06
C SER A 27 9.35 8.48 9.66
N HIS A 28 9.97 7.43 9.15
CA HIS A 28 10.57 7.32 7.83
C HIS A 28 9.73 6.36 6.98
N TRP A 29 9.34 6.79 5.78
CA TRP A 29 8.49 6.02 4.87
C TRP A 29 9.09 6.00 3.48
N VAL A 30 9.07 4.84 2.83
CA VAL A 30 9.39 4.68 1.41
C VAL A 30 8.18 4.20 0.64
N TRP A 31 7.69 5.06 -0.25
CA TRP A 31 6.53 4.83 -1.10
C TRP A 31 6.98 4.44 -2.50
N TYR A 32 6.56 3.28 -2.99
CA TYR A 32 6.77 2.85 -4.36
C TYR A 32 5.48 3.01 -5.16
N ARG A 33 5.58 3.54 -6.38
CA ARG A 33 4.45 3.68 -7.31
C ARG A 33 4.25 2.37 -8.06
N VAL A 34 3.90 1.34 -7.31
CA VAL A 34 3.56 0.00 -7.79
C VAL A 34 2.51 -0.56 -6.86
N GLY A 35 1.44 -1.13 -7.39
CA GLY A 35 0.43 -1.85 -6.63
C GLY A 35 -0.18 -2.95 -7.48
N SER A 36 -1.29 -3.54 -7.03
CA SER A 36 -1.92 -4.64 -7.77
C SER A 36 -2.38 -4.24 -9.18
N ARG A 37 -2.71 -2.96 -9.41
CA ARG A 37 -3.04 -2.47 -10.77
C ARG A 37 -1.88 -2.62 -11.76
N ASP A 38 -0.65 -2.74 -11.28
CA ASP A 38 0.57 -2.79 -12.10
C ASP A 38 0.98 -4.25 -12.40
N GLU A 39 0.12 -5.20 -12.01
CA GLU A 39 0.26 -6.63 -12.26
C GLU A 39 -0.36 -7.03 -13.60
N THR A 40 0.04 -8.19 -14.11
CA THR A 40 -0.51 -8.75 -15.36
C THR A 40 -1.28 -10.03 -15.06
N PRO A 41 -2.35 -10.35 -15.83
CA PRO A 41 -3.06 -11.61 -15.69
C PRO A 41 -2.10 -12.81 -15.73
N GLY A 42 -2.29 -13.77 -14.82
CA GLY A 42 -1.40 -14.92 -14.67
C GLY A 42 -0.36 -14.79 -13.55
N ILE A 43 -0.17 -13.57 -13.02
CA ILE A 43 0.70 -13.29 -11.87
C ILE A 43 0.05 -12.29 -10.89
N THR A 44 -1.28 -12.33 -10.74
CA THR A 44 -1.96 -11.46 -9.77
C THR A 44 -1.59 -11.82 -8.34
N GLY A 45 -1.52 -10.83 -7.46
CA GLY A 45 -1.04 -10.93 -6.07
C GLY A 45 0.48 -10.81 -5.92
N ILE A 46 1.21 -10.61 -7.01
CA ILE A 46 2.69 -10.56 -7.00
C ILE A 46 3.23 -9.33 -6.25
N SER A 47 2.56 -8.17 -6.29
CA SER A 47 2.98 -6.98 -5.54
C SER A 47 2.87 -7.21 -4.03
N HIS A 48 1.76 -7.82 -3.60
CA HIS A 48 1.56 -8.20 -2.21
C HIS A 48 2.58 -9.25 -1.75
N TRP A 49 2.85 -10.25 -2.59
CA TRP A 49 3.87 -11.25 -2.24
C TRP A 49 5.28 -10.65 -2.19
N VAL A 50 5.63 -9.75 -3.13
CA VAL A 50 6.89 -9.02 -3.07
C VAL A 50 7.00 -8.26 -1.75
N GLU A 51 5.92 -7.70 -1.22
CA GLU A 51 5.89 -7.08 0.10
C GLU A 51 6.35 -8.04 1.20
N HIS A 52 5.76 -9.23 1.29
CA HIS A 52 6.16 -10.25 2.26
C HIS A 52 7.64 -10.64 2.09
N MET A 53 8.08 -10.80 0.83
CA MET A 53 9.47 -11.14 0.54
C MET A 53 10.45 -10.05 0.96
N GLN A 54 10.05 -8.78 1.01
CA GLN A 54 10.92 -7.73 1.53
C GLN A 54 11.22 -7.86 3.04
N PHE A 55 10.41 -8.58 3.80
CA PHE A 55 10.69 -8.90 5.21
C PHE A 55 11.67 -10.07 5.38
N LYS A 56 11.98 -10.79 4.30
CA LYS A 56 12.98 -11.88 4.30
C LYS A 56 14.43 -11.37 4.26
N GLY A 57 14.57 -10.06 4.29
CA GLY A 57 15.81 -9.36 4.59
C GLY A 57 16.79 -9.29 3.44
N THR A 58 17.98 -8.84 3.79
CA THR A 58 19.08 -8.56 2.87
C THR A 58 20.37 -9.20 3.42
N PRO A 59 21.48 -9.23 2.67
CA PRO A 59 22.77 -9.65 3.22
C PRO A 59 23.21 -8.83 4.45
N SER A 60 22.88 -7.54 4.48
CA SER A 60 23.28 -6.63 5.56
C SER A 60 22.30 -6.65 6.74
N PHE A 61 21.03 -7.01 6.47
CA PHE A 61 19.94 -7.06 7.43
C PHE A 61 19.17 -8.40 7.30
N PRO A 62 19.68 -9.48 7.91
CA PRO A 62 19.03 -10.80 7.84
C PRO A 62 17.65 -10.81 8.51
N ALA A 63 16.69 -11.53 7.93
CA ALA A 63 15.31 -11.64 8.43
C ALA A 63 15.21 -11.93 9.94
N SER A 64 16.04 -12.85 10.43
CA SER A 64 16.04 -13.30 11.83
C SER A 64 16.41 -12.22 12.86
N MET A 65 16.97 -11.10 12.40
CA MET A 65 17.40 -9.98 13.23
C MET A 65 16.53 -8.73 13.07
N LEU A 66 15.82 -8.58 11.95
CA LEU A 66 15.13 -7.33 11.59
C LEU A 66 14.11 -6.87 12.65
N ASP A 67 13.13 -7.71 12.95
CA ASP A 67 12.11 -7.42 13.97
C ASP A 67 12.73 -7.11 15.34
N LYS A 68 13.75 -7.88 15.71
CA LYS A 68 14.43 -7.74 17.00
C LYS A 68 15.24 -6.45 17.07
N ALA A 69 15.87 -6.05 15.97
CA ALA A 69 16.67 -4.83 15.90
C ALA A 69 15.79 -3.59 16.07
N ILE A 70 14.67 -3.52 15.34
CA ILE A 70 13.72 -2.40 15.45
C ILE A 70 13.06 -2.38 16.84
N SER A 71 12.55 -3.53 17.30
CA SER A 71 11.88 -3.63 18.60
C SER A 71 12.79 -3.28 19.78
N ARG A 72 14.08 -3.65 19.71
CA ARG A 72 15.06 -3.36 20.77
C ARG A 72 15.31 -1.88 20.94
N GLU A 73 15.23 -1.11 19.86
CA GLU A 73 15.36 0.35 19.89
C GLU A 73 14.02 1.05 20.18
N GLY A 74 12.96 0.30 20.51
CA GLY A 74 11.63 0.84 20.80
C GLY A 74 10.91 1.37 19.56
N GLY A 75 11.32 0.93 18.37
CA GLY A 75 10.70 1.30 17.12
C GLY A 75 9.53 0.41 16.73
N ALA A 76 8.77 0.86 15.74
CA ALA A 76 7.76 0.09 15.04
C ALA A 76 8.02 0.18 13.54
N TRP A 77 7.77 -0.91 12.82
CA TRP A 77 7.89 -0.95 11.38
C TRP A 77 6.76 -1.78 10.79
N ASN A 78 6.37 -1.47 9.56
CA ASN A 78 5.40 -2.27 8.81
C ASN A 78 5.45 -1.92 7.32
N ALA A 79 4.66 -2.63 6.54
CA ALA A 79 4.41 -2.37 5.14
C ALA A 79 2.93 -2.46 4.81
N PHE A 80 2.57 -1.92 3.66
CA PHE A 80 1.24 -2.09 3.09
C PHE A 80 1.34 -2.09 1.57
N THR A 81 0.58 -2.97 0.94
CA THR A 81 0.32 -2.95 -0.50
C THR A 81 -1.13 -2.55 -0.76
N HIS A 82 -1.31 -1.68 -1.75
CA HIS A 82 -2.62 -1.26 -2.23
C HIS A 82 -2.66 -1.32 -3.75
N LEU A 83 -3.80 -0.95 -4.34
CA LEU A 83 -4.01 -0.95 -5.79
C LEU A 83 -2.97 -0.11 -6.56
N ASP A 84 -2.52 1.02 -6.01
CA ASP A 84 -1.68 2.01 -6.73
C ASP A 84 -0.25 2.14 -6.19
N TRP A 85 0.03 1.59 -5.02
CA TRP A 85 1.27 1.82 -4.29
C TRP A 85 1.55 0.70 -3.28
N THR A 86 2.83 0.53 -2.97
CA THR A 86 3.33 -0.27 -1.86
C THR A 86 4.24 0.63 -1.03
N THR A 87 4.10 0.58 0.29
CA THR A 87 4.90 1.40 1.20
C THR A 87 5.48 0.57 2.32
N TYR A 88 6.58 1.06 2.85
CA TYR A 88 7.23 0.54 4.05
C TYR A 88 7.57 1.71 4.95
N TYR A 89 7.54 1.49 6.25
CA TYR A 89 7.89 2.53 7.19
C TYR A 89 8.55 2.00 8.44
N GLU A 90 9.33 2.88 9.07
CA GLU A 90 9.88 2.71 10.39
C GLU A 90 9.63 3.98 11.19
N THR A 91 9.11 3.83 12.39
CA THR A 91 9.02 4.89 13.38
C THR A 91 9.92 4.53 14.55
N LEU A 92 10.93 5.36 14.83
CA LEU A 92 11.93 5.13 15.86
C LEU A 92 12.14 6.39 16.70
N PRO A 93 12.73 6.27 17.91
CA PRO A 93 13.33 7.41 18.59
C PRO A 93 14.32 8.14 17.69
N ALA A 94 14.37 9.47 17.79
CA ALA A 94 15.13 10.32 16.88
C ALA A 94 16.63 9.98 16.82
N ASP A 95 17.22 9.58 17.95
CA ASP A 95 18.62 9.16 18.06
C ASP A 95 18.90 7.76 17.48
N LYS A 96 17.87 7.02 17.09
CA LYS A 96 17.94 5.65 16.55
C LYS A 96 17.52 5.52 15.09
N ILE A 97 17.05 6.61 14.47
CA ILE A 97 16.47 6.58 13.12
C ILE A 97 17.43 6.05 12.05
N ASP A 98 18.75 6.20 12.23
CA ASP A 98 19.76 5.73 11.30
C ASP A 98 19.72 4.20 11.07
N LEU A 99 19.09 3.43 11.98
CA LEU A 99 18.80 2.02 11.73
C LEU A 99 17.78 1.84 10.60
N GLY A 100 16.62 2.51 10.68
CA GLY A 100 15.56 2.45 9.68
C GLY A 100 16.01 3.01 8.32
N LEU A 101 16.72 4.15 8.33
CA LEU A 101 17.23 4.75 7.08
C LEU A 101 18.15 3.81 6.30
N ARG A 102 19.08 3.13 7.00
CA ARG A 102 20.02 2.18 6.36
C ARG A 102 19.34 0.92 5.90
N LEU A 103 18.40 0.41 6.70
CA LEU A 103 17.60 -0.77 6.37
C LEU A 103 16.86 -0.55 5.05
N GLU A 104 16.14 0.56 4.93
CA GLU A 104 15.32 0.85 3.76
C GLU A 104 16.14 1.12 2.50
N ALA A 105 17.26 1.84 2.64
CA ALA A 105 18.19 2.05 1.52
C ALA A 105 18.79 0.73 1.01
N ASP A 106 19.14 -0.18 1.91
CA ASP A 106 19.68 -1.50 1.54
C ASP A 106 18.60 -2.40 0.93
N ARG A 107 17.41 -2.45 1.54
CA ARG A 107 16.25 -3.22 1.09
C ARG A 107 15.75 -2.77 -0.30
N MET A 108 15.93 -1.51 -0.67
CA MET A 108 15.59 -1.01 -2.00
C MET A 108 16.31 -1.78 -3.13
N ILE A 109 17.52 -2.28 -2.92
CA ILE A 109 18.29 -2.96 -3.99
C ILE A 109 18.86 -4.34 -3.65
N ASN A 110 18.95 -4.71 -2.38
CA ASN A 110 19.66 -5.90 -1.90
C ASN A 110 18.73 -6.96 -1.26
N SER A 111 17.42 -6.89 -1.48
CA SER A 111 16.48 -7.88 -0.93
C SER A 111 16.71 -9.28 -1.49
N LEU A 112 16.67 -10.25 -0.59
CA LEU A 112 16.88 -11.66 -0.88
C LEU A 112 15.57 -12.32 -1.30
N TYR A 113 15.69 -13.22 -2.27
CA TYR A 113 14.61 -14.08 -2.74
C TYR A 113 15.11 -15.52 -2.69
N ASP A 114 15.36 -16.02 -1.48
CA ASP A 114 15.74 -17.41 -1.27
C ASP A 114 14.57 -18.33 -1.69
N PRO A 115 14.80 -19.34 -2.53
CA PRO A 115 13.74 -20.23 -2.99
C PRO A 115 12.96 -20.92 -1.88
N ALA A 116 13.61 -21.28 -0.77
CA ALA A 116 12.93 -21.93 0.35
C ALA A 116 12.01 -20.94 1.09
N GLU A 117 12.44 -19.69 1.26
CA GLU A 117 11.59 -18.63 1.84
C GLU A 117 10.41 -18.30 0.91
N VAL A 118 10.62 -18.27 -0.41
CA VAL A 118 9.53 -18.08 -1.38
C VAL A 118 8.47 -19.18 -1.25
N GLU A 119 8.88 -20.45 -1.21
CA GLU A 119 7.92 -21.55 -1.07
C GLU A 119 7.27 -21.60 0.32
N SER A 120 7.99 -21.21 1.37
CA SER A 120 7.38 -21.03 2.69
C SER A 120 6.31 -19.95 2.66
N GLU A 121 6.61 -18.80 2.06
CA GLU A 121 5.70 -17.65 2.02
C GLU A 121 4.48 -17.90 1.14
N ARG A 122 4.60 -18.75 0.09
CA ARG A 122 3.46 -19.21 -0.70
C ARG A 122 2.34 -19.75 0.18
N THR A 123 2.70 -20.54 1.20
CA THR A 123 1.71 -21.15 2.10
C THR A 123 0.99 -20.12 2.96
N VAL A 124 1.69 -19.06 3.38
CA VAL A 124 1.13 -17.97 4.18
C VAL A 124 0.13 -17.17 3.35
N ILE A 125 0.53 -16.75 2.15
CA ILE A 125 -0.31 -15.92 1.27
C ILE A 125 -1.54 -16.69 0.79
N ILE A 126 -1.42 -17.99 0.50
CA ILE A 126 -2.57 -18.83 0.18
C ILE A 126 -3.51 -18.92 1.39
N SER A 127 -2.99 -19.07 2.61
CA SER A 127 -3.82 -19.07 3.82
C SER A 127 -4.55 -17.74 4.02
N GLU A 128 -3.93 -16.60 3.73
CA GLU A 128 -4.57 -15.28 3.80
C GLU A 128 -5.66 -15.10 2.72
N ARG A 129 -5.41 -15.64 1.51
CA ARG A 129 -6.43 -15.72 0.46
C ARG A 129 -7.63 -16.54 0.91
N GLU A 130 -7.39 -17.72 1.48
CA GLU A 130 -8.43 -18.61 2.00
C GLU A 130 -9.18 -17.97 3.19
N GLU A 131 -8.50 -17.22 4.05
CA GLU A 131 -9.15 -16.43 5.10
C GLU A 131 -10.11 -15.39 4.49
N SER A 132 -9.68 -14.69 3.45
CA SER A 132 -10.50 -13.72 2.72
C SER A 132 -11.71 -14.38 2.04
N GLU A 133 -11.58 -15.63 1.55
CA GLU A 133 -12.70 -16.41 1.00
C GLU A 133 -13.72 -16.84 2.06
N ASN A 134 -13.32 -16.88 3.33
CA ASN A 134 -14.23 -17.18 4.43
C ASN A 134 -14.97 -15.94 4.96
N ASP A 135 -14.59 -14.73 4.55
CA ASP A 135 -15.29 -13.49 4.89
C ASP A 135 -16.32 -13.09 3.81
N PRO A 136 -17.63 -13.05 4.13
CA PRO A 136 -18.67 -12.64 3.18
C PRO A 136 -18.48 -11.23 2.62
N GLY A 137 -17.89 -10.32 3.40
CA GLY A 137 -17.62 -8.94 2.99
C GLY A 137 -16.57 -8.90 1.88
N SER A 138 -15.42 -9.53 2.11
CA SER A 138 -14.33 -9.67 1.14
C SER A 138 -14.79 -10.32 -0.17
N ARG A 139 -15.61 -11.37 -0.09
CA ARG A 139 -16.19 -12.00 -1.29
C ARG A 139 -17.09 -11.05 -2.08
N LEU A 140 -17.90 -10.25 -1.39
CA LEU A 140 -18.77 -9.28 -2.04
C LEU A 140 -17.95 -8.14 -2.65
N ASP A 141 -16.90 -7.70 -1.97
CA ASP A 141 -15.99 -6.65 -2.43
C ASP A 141 -15.26 -7.07 -3.71
N GLU A 142 -14.70 -8.28 -3.72
CA GLU A 142 -14.05 -8.86 -4.91
C GLU A 142 -15.05 -8.95 -6.09
N ALA A 143 -16.27 -9.43 -5.85
CA ALA A 143 -17.29 -9.53 -6.89
C ALA A 143 -17.69 -8.16 -7.47
N VAL A 144 -17.79 -7.14 -6.61
CA VAL A 144 -18.08 -5.76 -7.02
C VAL A 144 -16.90 -5.17 -7.78
N GLN A 145 -15.66 -5.38 -7.33
CA GLN A 145 -14.44 -4.89 -7.95
C GLN A 145 -14.24 -5.45 -9.36
N VAL A 146 -14.34 -6.78 -9.51
CA VAL A 146 -14.26 -7.47 -10.82
C VAL A 146 -15.34 -6.96 -11.77
N THR A 147 -16.54 -6.69 -11.25
CA THR A 147 -17.65 -6.17 -12.07
C THR A 147 -17.41 -4.74 -12.50
N ALA A 148 -16.99 -3.86 -11.59
CA ALA A 148 -16.76 -2.44 -11.85
C ALA A 148 -15.57 -2.18 -12.79
N PHE A 149 -14.54 -3.03 -12.73
CA PHE A 149 -13.25 -2.80 -13.40
C PHE A 149 -12.86 -3.93 -14.37
N ARG A 150 -13.83 -4.64 -14.96
CA ARG A 150 -13.61 -5.85 -15.79
C ARG A 150 -12.52 -5.73 -16.86
N GLU A 151 -12.39 -4.59 -17.52
CA GLU A 151 -11.41 -4.34 -18.59
C GLU A 151 -10.21 -3.52 -18.12
N LEU A 152 -10.17 -3.21 -16.83
CA LEU A 152 -9.19 -2.31 -16.23
C LEU A 152 -8.24 -3.05 -15.30
N PRO A 153 -7.01 -2.56 -15.11
CA PRO A 153 -6.04 -3.21 -14.23
C PRO A 153 -6.49 -3.31 -12.77
N TYR A 154 -7.51 -2.54 -12.37
CA TYR A 154 -8.15 -2.58 -11.05
C TYR A 154 -9.14 -3.75 -10.86
N GLY A 155 -9.30 -4.63 -11.85
CA GLY A 155 -10.28 -5.72 -11.85
C GLY A 155 -9.99 -6.90 -10.93
N HIS A 156 -8.97 -6.83 -10.07
CA HIS A 156 -8.64 -7.87 -9.10
C HIS A 156 -8.21 -7.25 -7.76
N GLU A 157 -8.41 -8.00 -6.68
CA GLU A 157 -8.00 -7.60 -5.33
C GLU A 157 -6.48 -7.71 -5.15
N VAL A 158 -5.95 -7.01 -4.15
CA VAL A 158 -4.51 -6.98 -3.82
C VAL A 158 -3.93 -8.37 -3.57
N ILE A 159 -4.71 -9.25 -2.93
CA ILE A 159 -4.29 -10.62 -2.63
C ILE A 159 -4.10 -11.50 -3.88
N GLY A 160 -4.73 -11.11 -5.01
CA GLY A 160 -4.66 -11.84 -6.26
C GLY A 160 -5.49 -13.12 -6.33
N ASN A 161 -5.40 -13.79 -7.47
CA ASN A 161 -6.14 -15.02 -7.75
C ASN A 161 -5.40 -16.24 -7.22
N HIS A 162 -6.13 -17.18 -6.62
CA HIS A 162 -5.56 -18.42 -6.05
C HIS A 162 -4.70 -19.20 -7.06
N GLU A 163 -5.17 -19.34 -8.31
CA GLU A 163 -4.40 -20.07 -9.33
C GLU A 163 -3.09 -19.35 -9.74
N ASP A 164 -3.07 -18.02 -9.70
CA ASP A 164 -1.86 -17.25 -10.01
C ASP A 164 -0.85 -17.40 -8.88
N LEU A 165 -1.31 -17.34 -7.62
CA LEU A 165 -0.48 -17.59 -6.43
C LEU A 165 0.15 -19.00 -6.44
N LEU A 166 -0.49 -20.00 -7.04
CA LEU A 166 0.10 -21.33 -7.23
C LEU A 166 1.16 -21.37 -8.34
N ARG A 167 1.08 -20.47 -9.32
CA ARG A 167 1.94 -20.47 -10.51
C ARG A 167 3.16 -19.55 -10.39
N ILE A 168 3.05 -18.44 -9.66
CA ILE A 168 4.12 -17.44 -9.48
C ILE A 168 5.41 -18.14 -9.03
N GLN A 169 6.52 -17.86 -9.72
CA GLN A 169 7.82 -18.40 -9.37
C GLN A 169 8.71 -17.34 -8.73
N ARG A 170 9.76 -17.79 -8.03
CA ARG A 170 10.77 -16.92 -7.40
C ARG A 170 11.33 -15.85 -8.35
N ASP A 171 11.59 -16.22 -9.60
CA ASP A 171 12.16 -15.28 -10.57
C ASP A 171 11.15 -14.24 -11.06
N ASP A 172 9.85 -14.53 -11.03
CA ASP A 172 8.82 -13.54 -11.33
C ASP A 172 8.77 -12.49 -10.21
N LEU A 173 8.77 -12.93 -8.95
CA LEU A 173 8.83 -12.06 -7.78
C LEU A 173 10.08 -11.17 -7.82
N TYR A 174 11.25 -11.77 -8.07
CA TYR A 174 12.50 -11.02 -8.15
C TYR A 174 12.50 -10.02 -9.32
N ARG A 175 11.96 -10.40 -10.47
CA ARG A 175 11.81 -9.49 -11.62
C ARG A 175 10.88 -8.33 -11.29
N HIS A 176 9.75 -8.58 -10.64
CA HIS A 176 8.81 -7.54 -10.22
C HIS A 176 9.49 -6.55 -9.26
N TYR A 177 10.19 -7.07 -8.25
CA TYR A 177 11.01 -6.26 -7.34
C TYR A 177 12.02 -5.39 -8.09
N ARG A 178 12.87 -5.98 -8.93
CA ARG A 178 13.92 -5.25 -9.67
C ARG A 178 13.37 -4.22 -10.65
N THR A 179 12.14 -4.40 -11.13
CA THR A 179 11.47 -3.48 -12.07
C THR A 179 10.94 -2.25 -11.34
N TYR A 180 10.26 -2.45 -10.21
CA TYR A 180 9.46 -1.38 -9.59
C TYR A 180 10.09 -0.74 -8.35
N TYR A 181 11.03 -1.42 -7.68
CA TYR A 181 11.62 -0.95 -6.43
C TYR A 181 12.91 -0.20 -6.70
N THR A 182 12.76 0.97 -7.33
CA THR A 182 13.88 1.79 -7.79
C THR A 182 13.70 3.25 -7.36
N PRO A 183 14.80 4.02 -7.23
CA PRO A 183 14.76 5.43 -6.87
C PRO A 183 13.78 6.25 -7.72
N ARG A 184 13.74 6.02 -9.04
CA ARG A 184 12.86 6.75 -9.95
C ARG A 184 11.38 6.47 -9.71
N ASN A 185 11.04 5.28 -9.19
CA ASN A 185 9.66 4.92 -8.85
C ASN A 185 9.26 5.29 -7.43
N ALA A 186 10.21 5.74 -6.60
CA ALA A 186 10.04 5.86 -5.16
C ALA A 186 9.84 7.32 -4.70
N LEU A 187 9.30 7.46 -3.49
CA LEU A 187 9.25 8.70 -2.74
C LEU A 187 9.58 8.39 -1.28
N VAL A 188 10.59 9.06 -0.74
CA VAL A 188 10.90 9.02 0.69
C VAL A 188 10.17 10.16 1.39
N ALA A 189 9.41 9.85 2.42
CA ALA A 189 8.76 10.83 3.28
C ALA A 189 9.26 10.66 4.72
N VAL A 190 9.78 11.73 5.32
CA VAL A 190 10.28 11.71 6.70
C VAL A 190 9.64 12.84 7.50
N ALA A 191 9.06 12.49 8.65
CA ALA A 191 8.48 13.45 9.56
C ALA A 191 8.88 13.17 11.01
N GLY A 192 9.25 14.19 11.78
CA GLY A 192 9.64 14.04 13.18
C GLY A 192 10.78 14.95 13.62
N ASP A 193 11.41 14.58 14.73
CA ASP A 193 12.41 15.40 15.43
C ASP A 193 13.81 15.24 14.82
N PHE A 194 14.12 16.04 13.79
CA PHE A 194 15.42 16.06 13.11
C PHE A 194 15.71 17.45 12.54
N ASN A 195 16.98 17.75 12.25
CA ASN A 195 17.33 18.92 11.44
C ASN A 195 17.21 18.59 9.94
N THR A 196 16.44 19.40 9.19
CA THR A 196 16.16 19.15 7.77
C THR A 196 17.42 19.04 6.90
N VAL A 197 18.42 19.89 7.11
CA VAL A 197 19.65 19.91 6.30
C VAL A 197 20.47 18.65 6.54
N GLU A 198 20.63 18.27 7.81
CA GLU A 198 21.36 17.05 8.18
C GLU A 198 20.66 15.79 7.68
N MET A 199 19.33 15.72 7.83
CA MET A 199 18.54 14.57 7.36
C MET A 199 18.63 14.41 5.84
N LEU A 200 18.55 15.52 5.09
CA LEU A 200 18.71 15.47 3.64
C LEU A 200 20.10 14.95 3.24
N ALA A 201 21.17 15.41 3.89
CA ALA A 201 22.53 14.93 3.62
C ALA A 201 22.70 13.42 3.93
N ARG A 202 22.06 12.92 4.99
CA ARG A 202 22.03 11.47 5.30
C ARG A 202 21.31 10.68 4.22
N LEU A 203 20.13 11.14 3.79
CA LEU A 203 19.37 10.49 2.71
C LEU A 203 20.12 10.53 1.38
N GLU A 204 20.79 11.64 1.05
CA GLU A 204 21.66 11.75 -0.12
C GLU A 204 22.80 10.73 -0.08
N THR A 205 23.42 10.53 1.08
CA THR A 205 24.50 9.55 1.27
C THR A 205 23.99 8.12 1.10
N LEU A 206 22.81 7.80 1.64
CA LEU A 206 22.28 6.43 1.64
C LEU A 206 21.65 6.04 0.30
N TYR A 207 20.89 6.95 -0.32
CA TYR A 207 20.13 6.66 -1.52
C TYR A 207 20.79 7.17 -2.80
N GLY A 208 21.72 8.12 -2.73
CA GLY A 208 22.23 8.84 -3.90
C GLY A 208 23.01 7.96 -4.89
N GLU A 209 23.70 6.93 -4.40
CA GLU A 209 24.47 5.99 -5.24
C GLU A 209 23.61 4.86 -5.82
N ILE A 210 22.36 4.72 -5.36
CA ILE A 210 21.46 3.70 -5.87
C ILE A 210 21.11 4.02 -7.34
N PRO A 211 21.31 3.08 -8.28
CA PRO A 211 20.97 3.29 -9.68
C PRO A 211 19.50 3.66 -9.85
N ALA A 212 19.22 4.64 -10.71
CA ALA A 212 17.88 5.19 -10.91
C ALA A 212 16.80 4.14 -11.23
N GLY A 213 17.17 3.09 -11.96
CA GLY A 213 16.24 2.11 -12.54
C GLY A 213 15.54 2.62 -13.80
N ASP A 214 15.16 1.67 -14.64
CA ASP A 214 14.23 1.91 -15.75
C ASP A 214 12.82 1.53 -15.29
N LEU A 215 11.83 2.31 -15.70
CA LEU A 215 10.44 2.04 -15.39
C LEU A 215 9.73 1.56 -16.65
N PRO A 216 8.88 0.52 -16.54
CA PRO A 216 8.01 0.15 -17.64
C PRO A 216 7.06 1.30 -17.94
N TRP A 217 6.68 1.42 -19.20
CA TRP A 217 5.66 2.37 -19.60
C TRP A 217 4.30 1.87 -19.13
N HIS A 218 3.62 2.66 -18.30
CA HIS A 218 2.22 2.41 -17.95
C HIS A 218 1.33 3.14 -18.96
N PRO A 219 0.57 2.43 -19.81
CA PRO A 219 -0.43 3.07 -20.64
C PRO A 219 -1.41 3.82 -19.75
N ALA A 220 -1.80 5.03 -20.17
CA ALA A 220 -2.91 5.71 -19.53
C ALA A 220 -4.14 4.81 -19.62
N VAL A 221 -4.68 4.42 -18.47
CA VAL A 221 -5.94 3.70 -18.42
C VAL A 221 -7.00 4.66 -18.95
N ALA A 222 -7.61 4.32 -20.08
CA ALA A 222 -8.68 5.12 -20.64
C ALA A 222 -9.85 5.11 -19.65
N GLU A 223 -10.41 6.29 -19.36
CA GLU A 223 -11.63 6.39 -18.58
C GLU A 223 -12.74 5.73 -19.39
N HIS A 224 -13.16 4.53 -19.00
CA HIS A 224 -14.31 3.89 -19.63
C HIS A 224 -15.55 4.71 -19.28
N ALA A 225 -16.33 5.07 -20.30
CA ALA A 225 -17.63 5.67 -20.08
C ALA A 225 -18.42 4.75 -19.13
N ALA A 226 -18.91 5.31 -18.02
CA ALA A 226 -19.72 4.56 -17.07
C ALA A 226 -20.84 3.86 -17.84
N GLY A 227 -20.85 2.53 -17.79
CA GLY A 227 -21.94 1.73 -18.35
C GLY A 227 -23.24 2.00 -17.59
N GLY A 228 -24.30 1.29 -17.99
CA GLY A 228 -25.52 1.23 -17.19
C GLY A 228 -25.30 0.52 -15.85
N GLU A 229 -26.36 0.47 -15.04
CA GLU A 229 -26.36 -0.29 -13.79
C GLU A 229 -25.92 -1.74 -14.03
N GLN A 230 -24.98 -2.20 -13.20
CA GLN A 230 -24.56 -3.59 -13.14
C GLN A 230 -24.96 -4.19 -11.80
N ARG A 231 -25.42 -5.44 -11.83
CA ARG A 231 -25.80 -6.21 -10.64
C ARG A 231 -25.02 -7.50 -10.61
N VAL A 232 -24.48 -7.82 -9.45
CA VAL A 232 -23.86 -9.11 -9.14
C VAL A 232 -24.53 -9.66 -7.89
N GLU A 233 -24.85 -10.94 -7.92
CA GLU A 233 -25.40 -11.67 -6.79
C GLU A 233 -24.51 -12.87 -6.54
N ILE A 234 -24.05 -13.02 -5.31
CA ILE A 234 -23.26 -14.15 -4.85
C ILE A 234 -23.96 -14.82 -3.69
N THR A 235 -23.83 -16.14 -3.58
CA THR A 235 -24.37 -16.93 -2.49
C THR A 235 -23.24 -17.61 -1.73
N GLY A 236 -23.39 -17.73 -0.42
CA GLY A 236 -22.40 -18.33 0.47
C GLY A 236 -23.06 -18.90 1.72
N PRO A 237 -22.27 -19.55 2.60
CA PRO A 237 -22.77 -19.99 3.90
C PRO A 237 -23.15 -18.78 4.77
N GLY A 238 -24.24 -18.88 5.52
CA GLY A 238 -24.75 -17.83 6.41
C GLY A 238 -26.20 -17.44 6.13
N GLU A 239 -26.84 -16.79 7.10
CA GLU A 239 -28.24 -16.32 6.99
C GLU A 239 -28.33 -14.80 6.77
N THR A 240 -27.22 -14.08 6.95
CA THR A 240 -27.16 -12.62 6.81
C THR A 240 -27.06 -12.23 5.35
N THR A 241 -27.92 -11.30 4.92
CA THR A 241 -27.83 -10.67 3.58
C THR A 241 -26.92 -9.45 3.64
N TYR A 242 -25.94 -9.41 2.74
CA TYR A 242 -25.05 -8.27 2.55
C TYR A 242 -25.41 -7.54 1.25
N LEU A 243 -25.43 -6.21 1.29
CA LEU A 243 -25.71 -5.37 0.13
C LEU A 243 -24.61 -4.32 -0.01
N ARG A 244 -24.01 -4.23 -1.20
CA ARG A 244 -23.05 -3.19 -1.56
C ARG A 244 -23.52 -2.46 -2.81
N ILE A 245 -23.53 -1.14 -2.74
CA ILE A 245 -23.87 -0.25 -3.85
C ILE A 245 -22.66 0.64 -4.08
N ALA A 246 -22.06 0.57 -5.26
CA ALA A 246 -20.86 1.32 -5.62
C ALA A 246 -21.12 2.23 -6.82
N TYR A 247 -20.45 3.38 -6.83
CA TYR A 247 -20.47 4.35 -7.92
C TYR A 247 -19.04 4.74 -8.25
N HIS A 248 -18.78 5.13 -9.50
CA HIS A 248 -17.49 5.70 -9.86
C HIS A 248 -17.30 7.04 -9.15
N ALA A 249 -16.16 7.18 -8.46
CA ALA A 249 -15.78 8.41 -7.78
C ALA A 249 -14.82 9.23 -8.66
N PRO A 250 -14.77 10.56 -8.48
CA PRO A 250 -13.74 11.39 -9.12
C PRO A 250 -12.34 10.93 -8.72
N ALA A 251 -11.38 11.00 -9.65
CA ALA A 251 -9.96 10.78 -9.33
C ALA A 251 -9.47 11.78 -8.26
N ALA A 252 -8.48 11.40 -7.45
CA ALA A 252 -7.96 12.24 -6.35
C ALA A 252 -7.44 13.63 -6.77
N ARG A 253 -7.08 13.80 -8.05
CA ARG A 253 -6.64 15.09 -8.62
C ARG A 253 -7.78 15.92 -9.22
N ASN A 254 -8.97 15.36 -9.35
CA ASN A 254 -10.14 16.07 -9.87
C ASN A 254 -10.55 17.17 -8.87
N PRO A 255 -10.81 18.42 -9.30
CA PRO A 255 -11.29 19.49 -8.42
C PRO A 255 -12.52 19.11 -7.57
N ASP A 256 -13.39 18.24 -8.09
CA ASP A 256 -14.60 17.79 -7.42
C ASP A 256 -14.36 16.72 -6.34
N PHE A 257 -13.14 16.16 -6.24
CA PHE A 257 -12.82 15.10 -5.28
C PHE A 257 -13.19 15.48 -3.84
N PHE A 258 -12.77 16.67 -3.38
CA PHE A 258 -13.05 17.11 -2.01
C PHE A 258 -14.55 17.40 -1.79
N ALA A 259 -15.24 17.94 -2.79
CA ALA A 259 -16.68 18.16 -2.71
C ALA A 259 -17.43 16.81 -2.61
N PHE A 260 -17.01 15.82 -3.40
CA PHE A 260 -17.52 14.46 -3.35
C PHE A 260 -17.26 13.80 -1.99
N SER A 261 -16.04 13.90 -1.42
CA SER A 261 -15.73 13.33 -0.10
C SER A 261 -16.60 13.92 1.02
N VAL A 262 -16.92 15.22 0.95
CA VAL A 262 -17.85 15.86 1.91
C VAL A 262 -19.27 15.34 1.71
N LEU A 263 -19.72 15.18 0.47
CA LEU A 263 -21.04 14.65 0.16
C LEU A 263 -21.20 13.20 0.67
N ASP A 264 -20.21 12.34 0.41
CA ASP A 264 -20.16 10.96 0.92
C ASP A 264 -20.21 10.95 2.44
N SER A 265 -19.38 11.75 3.10
CA SER A 265 -19.35 11.90 4.57
C SER A 265 -20.72 12.25 5.17
N LEU A 266 -21.52 13.09 4.49
CA LEU A 266 -22.89 13.42 4.92
C LEU A 266 -23.88 12.27 4.69
N LEU A 267 -23.69 11.50 3.62
CA LEU A 267 -24.59 10.42 3.22
C LEU A 267 -24.33 9.14 4.02
N SER A 268 -23.12 8.61 3.95
CA SER A 268 -22.70 7.30 4.47
C SER A 268 -22.03 7.41 5.84
N GLY A 269 -21.41 8.56 6.13
CA GLY A 269 -20.74 8.86 7.40
C GLY A 269 -19.29 9.29 7.16
N PRO A 270 -18.69 10.07 8.07
CA PRO A 270 -17.33 10.57 7.90
C PRO A 270 -16.30 9.43 7.89
N THR A 271 -15.70 9.22 6.73
CA THR A 271 -14.51 8.38 6.56
C THR A 271 -13.27 9.25 6.74
N SER A 272 -12.28 8.78 7.49
CA SER A 272 -11.01 9.49 7.56
C SER A 272 -10.33 9.44 6.18
N LEU A 273 -9.75 10.56 5.75
CA LEU A 273 -8.84 10.56 4.58
C LEU A 273 -7.50 9.89 4.91
N ASN A 274 -7.36 9.35 6.13
CA ASN A 274 -6.18 8.61 6.52
C ASN A 274 -6.27 7.20 5.92
N MET A 275 -5.43 6.95 4.92
CA MET A 275 -5.36 5.67 4.21
C MET A 275 -4.81 4.52 5.08
N PHE A 276 -4.32 4.81 6.29
CA PHE A 276 -3.57 3.86 7.16
C PHE A 276 -4.25 3.58 8.50
N GLY A 277 -5.57 3.69 8.56
CA GLY A 277 -6.31 3.47 9.80
C GLY A 277 -6.43 4.74 10.64
N GLY A 278 -7.44 5.54 10.33
CA GLY A 278 -8.15 6.30 11.35
C GLY A 278 -9.50 5.62 11.49
N GLY A 279 -9.66 4.77 12.51
CA GLY A 279 -10.92 4.07 12.79
C GLY A 279 -12.12 4.98 12.56
N GLY A 280 -13.14 4.46 11.88
CA GLY A 280 -14.28 5.26 11.44
C GLY A 280 -14.87 6.05 12.60
N ILE A 281 -15.06 7.36 12.38
CA ILE A 281 -15.98 8.11 13.22
C ILE A 281 -17.35 7.45 13.04
N SER A 282 -18.09 7.26 14.13
CA SER A 282 -19.41 6.63 14.12
C SER A 282 -20.29 7.17 12.98
N ASN A 283 -20.75 6.28 12.08
CA ASN A 283 -21.64 6.63 10.98
C ASN A 283 -23.10 6.89 11.43
N LYS A 284 -23.39 6.78 12.73
CA LYS A 284 -24.75 6.91 13.29
C LYS A 284 -25.43 8.25 13.01
N THR A 285 -24.65 9.30 12.69
CA THR A 285 -25.19 10.62 12.36
C THR A 285 -25.41 10.83 10.86
N SER A 286 -25.01 9.86 10.01
CA SER A 286 -25.16 9.96 8.56
C SER A 286 -26.63 9.90 8.15
N ARG A 287 -26.96 10.51 7.00
CA ARG A 287 -28.35 10.52 6.51
C ARG A 287 -28.86 9.11 6.23
N LEU A 288 -28.00 8.24 5.73
CA LEU A 288 -28.36 6.86 5.42
C LEU A 288 -28.64 6.06 6.70
N TYR A 289 -27.78 6.15 7.71
CA TYR A 289 -27.99 5.46 8.99
C TYR A 289 -29.30 5.89 9.65
N ARG A 290 -29.54 7.20 9.76
CA ARG A 290 -30.77 7.72 10.35
C ARG A 290 -32.03 7.32 9.58
N SER A 291 -31.89 7.10 8.28
CA SER A 291 -33.04 6.72 7.45
C SER A 291 -33.34 5.22 7.52
N LEU A 292 -32.32 4.37 7.53
CA LEU A 292 -32.49 2.92 7.55
C LEU A 292 -32.61 2.35 8.96
N VAL A 293 -31.71 2.75 9.86
CA VAL A 293 -31.57 2.14 11.19
C VAL A 293 -32.46 2.84 12.22
N GLU A 294 -32.36 4.16 12.38
CA GLU A 294 -33.15 4.86 13.41
C GLU A 294 -34.66 4.85 13.13
N LYS A 295 -35.07 4.72 11.86
CA LYS A 295 -36.48 4.63 11.46
C LYS A 295 -36.96 3.21 11.22
N GLU A 296 -36.09 2.21 11.40
CA GLU A 296 -36.39 0.78 11.18
C GLU A 296 -37.05 0.52 9.81
N LEU A 297 -36.49 1.12 8.75
CA LEU A 297 -36.92 0.88 7.35
C LEU A 297 -36.27 -0.37 6.76
#